data_AF-A0A2E7I7V2-F1
#
_entry.id   AF-A0A2E7I7V2-F1
#
_cell.length_a   1.000
_cell.length_b   1.000
_cell.length_c   1.000
_cell.angle_alpha   90.00
_cell.angle_beta   90.00
_cell.angle_gamma   90.00
#
_symmetry.space_group_name_H-M   'P 1'
#
loop_
_entity.id
_entity.type
_entity.pdbx_description
1 polymer ?
#
loop_
_entity_poly.entity_id
_entity_poly.type
_entity_poly.pdbx_seq_one_letter_code
_entity_poly.pdbx_strand_id
1 'polypeptide(L)'
;MKFEKIKSLLPDFAKDIKLNLSSLSNETILSENTFAGTVLTSSLTTQNKFLTEMIVEEALEILSEKELNAAYTAASLMAMNNIYYRSIHLISNKNYQSMPANLRMNAIASHGIDEIDFELWSLAASAIKGCGMCLDSHENVLVKKEVSANKIQSALRVASVINATSLSLDSISK
;
A
#
# COMPACT_ATOMS: atom_id res chain seq x y z
N MET A 1 10.11 7.34 -9.14
CA MET A 1 8.93 7.23 -10.03
C MET A 1 8.43 8.61 -10.45
N LYS A 2 8.00 8.78 -11.70
CA LYS A 2 7.66 10.08 -12.32
C LYS A 2 6.17 10.24 -12.66
N PHE A 3 5.43 9.13 -12.83
CA PHE A 3 3.98 9.13 -13.10
C PHE A 3 3.55 9.88 -14.37
N GLU A 4 4.43 10.13 -15.34
CA GLU A 4 4.11 10.99 -16.49
C GLU A 4 2.95 10.45 -17.34
N LYS A 5 2.98 9.14 -17.64
CA LYS A 5 1.88 8.46 -18.37
C LYS A 5 0.56 8.55 -17.60
N ILE A 6 0.60 8.34 -16.29
CA ILE A 6 -0.58 8.38 -15.43
C ILE A 6 -1.16 9.81 -15.37
N LYS A 7 -0.31 10.82 -15.16
CA LYS A 7 -0.71 12.23 -15.08
C LYS A 7 -1.31 12.77 -16.39
N SER A 8 -0.92 12.23 -17.55
CA SER A 8 -1.47 12.65 -18.84
C SER A 8 -2.86 12.06 -19.11
N LEU A 9 -3.19 10.93 -18.46
CA LEU A 9 -4.48 10.25 -18.58
C LEU A 9 -5.53 10.75 -17.59
N LEU A 10 -5.12 11.46 -16.54
CA LEU A 10 -6.06 11.99 -15.55
C LEU A 10 -6.96 13.09 -16.15
N PRO A 11 -8.28 13.00 -15.95
CA PRO A 11 -9.24 13.98 -16.46
C PRO A 11 -9.19 15.30 -15.69
N ASP A 12 -9.78 16.36 -16.26
CA ASP A 12 -9.73 17.72 -15.69
C ASP A 12 -10.33 17.81 -14.28
N PHE A 13 -11.38 17.03 -13.97
CA PHE A 13 -11.97 17.02 -12.63
C PHE A 13 -11.02 16.44 -11.57
N ALA A 14 -10.01 15.66 -11.97
CA ALA A 14 -9.00 15.06 -11.10
C ALA A 14 -7.72 15.91 -11.01
N LYS A 15 -7.81 17.22 -11.29
CA LYS A 15 -6.67 18.15 -11.26
C LYS A 15 -5.87 18.07 -9.95
N ASP A 16 -6.54 17.99 -8.80
CA ASP A 16 -5.84 17.90 -7.51
C ASP A 16 -5.08 16.59 -7.36
N ILE A 17 -5.60 15.48 -7.90
CA ILE A 17 -4.91 14.19 -7.88
C ILE A 17 -3.65 14.23 -8.76
N LYS A 18 -3.73 14.89 -9.91
CA LYS A 18 -2.56 15.14 -10.79
C LYS A 18 -1.49 15.99 -10.13
N LEU A 19 -1.88 17.03 -9.37
CA LEU A 19 -0.95 17.85 -8.60
C LEU A 19 -0.29 17.04 -7.48
N ASN A 20 -1.05 16.22 -6.76
CA ASN A 20 -0.51 15.34 -5.73
C ASN A 20 0.47 14.31 -6.29
N LEU A 21 0.20 13.70 -7.45
CA LEU A 21 1.19 12.82 -8.12
C LEU A 21 2.47 13.58 -8.47
N SER A 22 2.36 14.83 -8.91
CA SER A 22 3.53 15.69 -9.18
C SER A 22 4.32 16.00 -7.92
N SER A 23 3.65 16.22 -6.78
CA SER A 23 4.30 16.36 -5.47
C SER A 23 4.99 15.06 -5.05
N LEU A 24 4.35 13.90 -5.24
CA LEU A 24 4.95 12.60 -4.92
C LEU A 24 6.20 12.30 -5.76
N SER A 25 6.27 12.75 -7.01
CA SER A 25 7.49 12.60 -7.83
C SER A 25 8.72 13.31 -7.26
N ASN A 26 8.53 14.25 -6.33
CA ASN A 26 9.59 15.03 -5.69
C ASN A 26 9.71 14.78 -4.17
N GLU A 27 8.99 13.78 -3.65
CA GLU A 27 9.04 13.37 -2.23
C GLU A 27 10.39 12.73 -1.90
N THR A 28 10.95 13.01 -0.72
CA THR A 28 12.29 12.57 -0.29
C THR A 28 12.35 12.00 1.13
N ILE A 29 11.23 11.94 1.85
CA ILE A 29 11.11 11.36 3.21
C ILE A 29 11.33 9.85 3.17
N LEU A 30 10.79 9.17 2.15
CA LEU A 30 10.98 7.73 1.94
C LEU A 30 12.20 7.52 1.03
N SER A 31 12.93 6.42 1.25
CA SER A 31 13.96 6.00 0.29
C SER A 31 13.31 5.66 -1.06
N GLU A 32 14.09 5.66 -2.14
CA GLU A 32 13.56 5.39 -3.48
C GLU A 32 12.86 4.02 -3.55
N ASN A 33 13.47 2.97 -2.98
CA ASN A 33 12.91 1.62 -2.93
C ASN A 33 11.66 1.55 -2.03
N THR A 34 11.71 2.16 -0.83
CA THR A 34 10.56 2.21 0.08
C THR A 34 9.37 2.90 -0.58
N PHE A 35 9.62 4.02 -1.27
CA PHE A 35 8.60 4.78 -2.00
C PHE A 35 8.01 3.95 -3.15
N ALA A 36 8.86 3.39 -4.02
CA ALA A 36 8.41 2.57 -5.15
C ALA A 36 7.61 1.34 -4.70
N GLY A 37 8.05 0.65 -3.65
CA GLY A 37 7.31 -0.49 -3.09
C GLY A 37 6.00 -0.09 -2.41
N THR A 38 5.94 1.08 -1.77
CA THR A 38 4.69 1.64 -1.22
C THR A 38 3.69 1.95 -2.33
N VAL A 39 4.16 2.58 -3.42
CA VAL A 39 3.34 2.91 -4.59
C VAL A 39 2.82 1.64 -5.27
N LEU A 40 3.67 0.64 -5.50
CA LEU A 40 3.29 -0.63 -6.13
C LEU A 40 2.29 -1.40 -5.26
N THR A 41 2.59 -1.57 -3.97
CA THR A 41 1.68 -2.26 -3.03
C THR A 41 0.32 -1.55 -2.98
N SER A 42 0.33 -0.21 -2.96
CA SER A 42 -0.88 0.60 -3.00
C SER A 42 -1.68 0.37 -4.29
N SER A 43 -1.03 0.42 -5.46
CA SER A 43 -1.70 0.25 -6.76
C SER A 43 -2.36 -1.13 -6.88
N LEU A 44 -1.63 -2.19 -6.49
CA LEU A 44 -2.15 -3.57 -6.42
C LEU A 44 -3.39 -3.67 -5.52
N THR A 45 -3.35 -3.00 -4.37
CA THR A 45 -4.45 -3.01 -3.39
C THR A 45 -5.73 -2.37 -3.94
N THR A 46 -5.62 -1.41 -4.86
CA THR A 46 -6.78 -0.80 -5.53
C THR A 46 -7.48 -1.74 -6.51
N GLN A 47 -6.79 -2.78 -6.99
CA GLN A 47 -7.29 -3.74 -8.01
C GLN A 47 -7.61 -3.11 -9.37
N ASN A 48 -7.14 -1.88 -9.64
CA ASN A 48 -7.21 -1.27 -10.96
C ASN A 48 -6.03 -1.76 -11.80
N LYS A 49 -6.30 -2.72 -12.69
CA LYS A 49 -5.29 -3.36 -13.54
C LYS A 49 -4.55 -2.35 -14.41
N PHE A 50 -5.26 -1.38 -14.98
CA PHE A 50 -4.68 -0.37 -15.87
C PHE A 50 -3.66 0.53 -15.13
N LEU A 51 -3.98 0.97 -13.91
CA LEU A 51 -3.02 1.69 -13.07
C LEU A 51 -1.84 0.79 -12.68
N THR A 52 -2.11 -0.44 -12.23
CA THR A 52 -1.06 -1.37 -11.79
C THR A 52 -0.05 -1.65 -12.90
N GLU A 53 -0.48 -1.87 -14.14
CA GLU A 53 0.43 -2.12 -15.27
C GLU A 53 1.42 -0.96 -15.47
N MET A 54 0.93 0.29 -15.51
CA MET A 54 1.80 1.47 -15.65
C MET A 54 2.75 1.64 -14.45
N ILE A 55 2.29 1.33 -13.24
CA ILE A 55 3.10 1.41 -12.03
C ILE A 55 4.19 0.33 -12.01
N VAL A 56 3.89 -0.89 -12.47
CA VAL A 56 4.87 -1.98 -12.55
C VAL A 56 5.98 -1.64 -13.53
N GLU A 57 5.67 -1.02 -14.69
CA GLU A 57 6.68 -0.56 -15.64
C GLU A 57 7.72 0.36 -14.98
N GLU A 58 7.28 1.37 -14.22
CA GLU A 58 8.21 2.28 -13.51
C GLU A 58 8.89 1.61 -12.31
N ALA A 59 8.22 0.69 -11.62
CA ALA A 59 8.76 0.01 -10.44
C ALA A 59 9.89 -0.96 -10.79
N LEU A 60 9.85 -1.59 -11.98
CA LEU A 60 10.90 -2.50 -12.47
C LEU A 60 12.26 -1.82 -12.66
N GLU A 61 12.29 -0.50 -12.82
CA GLU A 61 13.54 0.27 -12.94
C GLU A 61 14.22 0.55 -11.59
N ILE A 62 13.49 0.37 -10.48
CA ILE A 62 13.91 0.76 -9.12
C ILE A 62 14.03 -0.45 -8.20
N LEU A 63 13.02 -1.33 -8.21
CA LEU A 63 12.90 -2.46 -7.31
C LEU A 63 13.60 -3.69 -7.90
N SER A 64 14.34 -4.40 -7.04
CA SER A 64 14.80 -5.74 -7.35
C SER A 64 13.62 -6.72 -7.48
N GLU A 65 13.87 -7.88 -8.12
CA GLU A 65 12.87 -8.96 -8.22
C GLU A 65 12.35 -9.39 -6.84
N LYS A 66 13.22 -9.38 -5.82
CA LYS A 66 12.87 -9.72 -4.44
C LYS A 66 11.90 -8.71 -3.84
N GLU A 67 12.15 -7.43 -4.06
CA GLU A 67 11.28 -6.33 -3.59
C GLU A 67 9.94 -6.30 -4.32
N LEU A 68 9.93 -6.54 -5.63
CA LEU A 68 8.70 -6.72 -6.39
C LEU A 68 7.85 -7.84 -5.80
N ASN A 69 8.43 -9.04 -5.63
CA ASN A 69 7.75 -10.18 -5.04
C ASN A 69 7.24 -9.90 -3.62
N ALA A 70 7.99 -9.15 -2.82
CA ALA A 70 7.56 -8.74 -1.48
C ALA A 70 6.38 -7.74 -1.52
N ALA A 71 6.33 -6.82 -2.48
CA ALA A 71 5.19 -5.91 -2.67
C ALA A 71 3.91 -6.67 -3.06
N TYR A 72 4.01 -7.63 -4.00
CA TYR A 72 2.90 -8.53 -4.34
C TYR A 72 2.46 -9.36 -3.13
N THR A 73 3.41 -9.83 -2.33
CA THR A 73 3.15 -10.58 -1.09
C THR A 73 2.40 -9.73 -0.07
N ALA A 74 2.88 -8.51 0.20
CA ALA A 74 2.24 -7.57 1.12
C ALA A 74 0.79 -7.28 0.70
N ALA A 75 0.56 -6.90 -0.56
CA ALA A 75 -0.79 -6.65 -1.09
C ALA A 75 -1.71 -7.88 -0.97
N SER A 76 -1.20 -9.07 -1.29
CA SER A 76 -1.98 -10.32 -1.25
C SER A 76 -2.35 -10.74 0.17
N LEU A 77 -1.40 -10.68 1.10
CA LEU A 77 -1.66 -11.02 2.50
C LEU A 77 -2.59 -9.99 3.15
N MET A 78 -2.40 -8.70 2.86
CA MET A 78 -3.27 -7.65 3.39
C MET A 78 -4.68 -7.74 2.83
N ALA A 79 -4.87 -8.16 1.57
CA ALA A 79 -6.20 -8.42 1.04
C ALA A 79 -6.96 -9.49 1.85
N MET A 80 -6.28 -10.53 2.34
CA MET A 80 -6.87 -11.53 3.24
C MET A 80 -7.02 -11.00 4.67
N ASN A 81 -5.92 -10.53 5.26
CA ASN A 81 -5.83 -10.15 6.66
C ASN A 81 -6.75 -8.97 6.98
N ASN A 82 -6.79 -7.95 6.12
CA ASN A 82 -7.63 -6.78 6.37
C ASN A 82 -9.11 -7.14 6.39
N ILE A 83 -9.57 -8.10 5.59
CA ILE A 83 -10.97 -8.56 5.63
C ILE A 83 -11.23 -9.31 6.94
N TYR A 84 -10.38 -10.29 7.28
CA TYR A 84 -10.57 -11.10 8.47
C TYR A 84 -10.50 -10.26 9.75
N TYR A 85 -9.38 -9.58 9.99
CA TYR A 85 -9.15 -8.85 11.22
C TYR A 85 -10.09 -7.65 11.39
N ARG A 86 -10.48 -6.96 10.31
CA ARG A 86 -11.51 -5.91 10.38
C ARG A 86 -12.85 -6.48 10.81
N SER A 87 -13.25 -7.63 10.26
CA SER A 87 -14.51 -8.28 10.64
C SER A 87 -14.52 -8.66 12.12
N ILE A 88 -13.43 -9.29 12.60
CA ILE A 88 -13.26 -9.67 14.01
C ILE A 88 -13.24 -8.43 14.94
N HIS A 89 -12.69 -7.31 14.47
CA HIS A 89 -12.66 -6.07 15.23
C HIS A 89 -14.05 -5.42 15.34
N LEU A 90 -14.82 -5.39 14.25
CA LEU A 90 -16.12 -4.69 14.17
C LEU A 90 -17.29 -5.48 14.75
N ILE A 91 -17.25 -6.81 14.72
CA ILE A 91 -18.33 -7.64 15.26
C ILE A 91 -18.40 -7.50 16.79
N SER A 92 -19.58 -7.17 17.31
CA SER A 92 -19.79 -7.00 18.76
C SER A 92 -19.69 -8.33 19.53
N ASN A 93 -20.00 -9.46 18.88
CA ASN A 93 -19.82 -10.79 19.46
C ASN A 93 -18.33 -11.11 19.62
N LYS A 94 -17.85 -11.10 20.86
CA LYS A 94 -16.43 -11.30 21.19
C LYS A 94 -15.96 -12.76 21.10
N ASN A 95 -16.86 -13.72 20.93
CA ASN A 95 -16.48 -15.14 20.82
C ASN A 95 -15.47 -15.36 19.69
N TYR A 96 -15.64 -14.67 18.56
CA TYR A 96 -14.73 -14.81 17.42
C TYR A 96 -13.30 -14.33 17.68
N GLN A 97 -13.07 -13.45 18.66
CA GLN A 97 -11.73 -12.98 19.04
C GLN A 97 -10.92 -14.08 19.76
N SER A 98 -11.59 -14.98 20.46
CA SER A 98 -10.96 -16.11 21.15
C SER A 98 -10.72 -17.33 20.25
N MET A 99 -11.31 -17.35 19.05
CA MET A 99 -11.16 -18.45 18.11
C MET A 99 -9.85 -18.32 17.32
N PRO A 100 -9.16 -19.44 17.00
CA PRO A 100 -7.99 -19.39 16.15
C PRO A 100 -8.38 -18.96 14.73
N ALA A 101 -7.60 -18.06 14.14
CA ALA A 101 -7.87 -17.56 12.78
C ALA A 101 -7.78 -18.65 11.71
N ASN A 102 -6.93 -19.66 11.90
CA ASN A 102 -6.66 -20.74 10.94
C ASN A 102 -6.23 -20.23 9.55
N LEU A 103 -5.62 -19.03 9.50
CA LEU A 103 -5.05 -18.44 8.28
C LEU A 103 -3.53 -18.62 8.27
N ARG A 104 -2.98 -19.03 7.13
CA ARG A 104 -1.52 -19.14 6.95
C ARG A 104 -0.96 -17.80 6.48
N MET A 105 0.00 -17.27 7.22
CA MET A 105 0.64 -15.97 6.95
C MET A 105 2.17 -16.05 7.00
N ASN A 106 2.74 -17.23 6.73
CA ASN A 106 4.18 -17.48 6.87
C ASN A 106 5.05 -16.48 6.08
N ALA A 107 4.52 -15.97 4.97
CA ALA A 107 5.21 -14.99 4.12
C ALA A 107 5.39 -13.61 4.78
N ILE A 108 4.70 -13.30 5.89
CA ILE A 108 5.02 -12.12 6.74
C ILE A 108 6.40 -12.29 7.39
N ALA A 109 6.80 -13.51 7.74
CA ALA A 109 8.13 -13.73 8.34
C ALA A 109 9.21 -14.02 7.28
N SER A 110 8.81 -14.41 6.06
CA SER A 110 9.71 -14.88 5.01
C SER A 110 9.67 -14.03 3.73
N HIS A 111 9.26 -12.76 3.80
CA HIS A 111 9.20 -11.84 2.65
C HIS A 111 10.59 -11.55 2.05
N GLY A 112 11.64 -11.68 2.86
CA GLY A 112 13.02 -11.62 2.40
C GLY A 112 13.59 -10.21 2.15
N ILE A 113 12.79 -9.16 2.20
CA ILE A 113 13.27 -7.77 2.22
C ILE A 113 13.49 -7.22 3.64
N ASP A 114 13.91 -5.97 3.76
CA ASP A 114 13.94 -5.26 5.05
C ASP A 114 12.53 -5.22 5.67
N GLU A 115 12.46 -5.48 6.98
CA GLU A 115 11.19 -5.58 7.70
C GLU A 115 10.48 -4.21 7.79
N ILE A 116 11.21 -3.10 7.87
CA ILE A 116 10.60 -1.76 7.90
C ILE A 116 9.86 -1.48 6.58
N ASP A 117 10.46 -1.85 5.45
CA ASP A 117 9.84 -1.68 4.14
C ASP A 117 8.58 -2.54 4.02
N PHE A 118 8.65 -3.82 4.39
CA PHE A 118 7.48 -4.71 4.33
C PHE A 118 6.33 -4.23 5.22
N GLU A 119 6.64 -3.73 6.41
CA GLU A 119 5.66 -3.18 7.35
C GLU A 119 5.03 -1.88 6.83
N LEU A 120 5.82 -0.96 6.24
CA LEU A 120 5.30 0.26 5.61
C LEU A 120 4.37 -0.05 4.43
N TRP A 121 4.71 -1.06 3.62
CA TRP A 121 3.89 -1.47 2.48
C TRP A 121 2.60 -2.14 2.93
N SER A 122 2.67 -2.99 3.95
CA SER A 122 1.50 -3.64 4.55
C SER A 122 0.58 -2.62 5.24
N LEU A 123 1.16 -1.60 5.88
CA LEU A 123 0.43 -0.46 6.44
C LEU A 123 -0.31 0.31 5.33
N ALA A 124 0.36 0.60 4.21
CA ALA A 124 -0.25 1.28 3.06
C ALA A 124 -1.45 0.50 2.48
N ALA A 125 -1.32 -0.82 2.29
CA ALA A 125 -2.43 -1.67 1.87
C ALA A 125 -3.59 -1.67 2.90
N SER A 126 -3.24 -1.76 4.18
CA SER A 126 -4.21 -1.72 5.29
C SER A 126 -4.97 -0.41 5.40
N ALA A 127 -4.34 0.71 5.05
CA ALA A 127 -4.97 2.02 4.99
C ALA A 127 -6.01 2.06 3.87
N ILE A 128 -5.68 1.58 2.67
CA ILE A 128 -6.60 1.54 1.52
C ILE A 128 -7.80 0.65 1.80
N LYS A 129 -7.58 -0.51 2.44
CA LYS A 129 -8.69 -1.40 2.82
C LYS A 129 -9.41 -0.95 4.09
N GLY A 130 -8.85 -0.05 4.90
CA GLY A 130 -9.51 0.46 6.10
C GLY A 130 -9.65 -0.58 7.23
N CYS A 131 -8.57 -1.30 7.56
CA CYS A 131 -8.54 -2.21 8.71
C CYS A 131 -7.77 -1.60 9.89
N GLY A 132 -8.50 -1.05 10.88
CA GLY A 132 -7.89 -0.42 12.06
C GLY A 132 -6.96 -1.34 12.84
N MET A 133 -7.33 -2.62 13.01
CA MET A 133 -6.49 -3.58 13.73
C MET A 133 -5.16 -3.87 13.01
N CYS A 134 -5.17 -3.93 11.67
CA CYS A 134 -3.94 -4.11 10.91
C CYS A 134 -3.10 -2.83 10.90
N LEU A 135 -3.73 -1.65 10.82
CA LEU A 135 -3.04 -0.36 10.95
C LEU A 135 -2.28 -0.27 12.26
N ASP A 136 -2.95 -0.52 13.39
CA ASP A 136 -2.31 -0.51 14.71
C ASP A 136 -1.21 -1.56 14.79
N SER A 137 -1.42 -2.76 14.25
CA SER A 137 -0.42 -3.83 14.29
C SER A 137 0.88 -3.44 13.56
N HIS A 138 0.78 -2.95 12.32
CA HIS A 138 1.94 -2.57 11.51
C HIS A 138 2.63 -1.33 12.07
N GLU A 139 1.87 -0.33 12.51
CA GLU A 139 2.40 0.88 13.14
C GLU A 139 3.18 0.56 14.43
N ASN A 140 2.67 -0.34 15.27
CA ASN A 140 3.36 -0.74 16.48
C ASN A 140 4.71 -1.40 16.21
N VAL A 141 4.84 -2.18 15.12
CA VAL A 141 6.13 -2.76 14.70
C VAL A 141 7.09 -1.67 14.24
N LEU A 142 6.60 -0.73 13.44
CA LEU A 142 7.37 0.42 12.93
C LEU A 142 7.88 1.31 14.07
N VAL A 143 7.04 1.63 15.05
CA VAL A 143 7.42 2.42 16.23
C VAL A 143 8.45 1.70 17.08
N LYS A 144 8.31 0.38 17.30
CA LYS A 144 9.32 -0.43 18.02
C LYS A 144 10.68 -0.46 17.32
N LYS A 145 10.69 -0.26 16.00
CA LYS A 145 11.91 -0.12 15.18
C LYS A 145 12.35 1.33 15.01
N GLU A 146 11.79 2.25 15.80
CA GLU A 146 12.14 3.67 15.83
C GLU A 146 11.93 4.38 14.47
N VAL A 147 11.01 3.88 13.64
CA VAL A 147 10.62 4.55 12.41
C VAL A 147 9.87 5.84 12.76
N SER A 148 10.32 6.96 12.19
CA SER A 148 9.74 8.26 12.52
C SER A 148 8.29 8.38 12.03
N ALA A 149 7.46 9.11 12.79
CA ALA A 149 6.08 9.38 12.42
C ALA A 149 5.96 10.03 11.03
N ASN A 150 6.94 10.84 10.62
CA ASN A 150 6.98 11.45 9.28
C ASN A 150 7.09 10.40 8.16
N LYS A 151 7.90 9.34 8.35
CA LYS A 151 8.00 8.24 7.37
C LYS A 151 6.70 7.44 7.28
N ILE A 152 6.13 7.09 8.43
CA ILE A 152 4.84 6.36 8.52
C ILE A 152 3.72 7.17 7.82
N GLN A 153 3.60 8.46 8.16
CA GLN A 153 2.63 9.36 7.55
C GLN A 153 2.86 9.53 6.05
N SER A 154 4.11 9.57 5.59
CA SER A 154 4.42 9.65 4.15
C SER A 154 3.90 8.43 3.40
N ALA A 155 4.06 7.22 3.95
CA ALA A 155 3.50 6.00 3.34
C ALA A 155 1.95 6.05 3.25
N LEU A 156 1.28 6.54 4.30
CA LEU A 156 -0.18 6.74 4.29
C LEU A 156 -0.62 7.77 3.23
N ARG A 157 0.17 8.84 3.05
CA ARG A 157 -0.08 9.87 2.04
C ARG A 157 0.04 9.29 0.62
N VAL A 158 1.09 8.52 0.37
CA VAL A 158 1.29 7.80 -0.91
C VAL A 158 0.09 6.89 -1.18
N ALA A 159 -0.29 6.05 -0.22
CA ALA A 159 -1.41 5.13 -0.35
C ALA A 159 -2.73 5.86 -0.72
N SER A 160 -2.98 6.99 -0.07
CA SER A 160 -4.18 7.81 -0.30
C SER A 160 -4.23 8.40 -1.72
N VAL A 161 -3.10 8.95 -2.20
CA VAL A 161 -3.01 9.53 -3.55
C VAL A 161 -3.13 8.46 -4.62
N ILE A 162 -2.49 7.31 -4.44
CA ILE A 162 -2.59 6.18 -5.39
C ILE A 162 -4.02 5.64 -5.45
N ASN A 163 -4.71 5.52 -4.31
CA ASN A 163 -6.11 5.12 -4.28
C ASN A 163 -7.03 6.11 -5.02
N ALA A 164 -6.84 7.42 -4.82
CA ALA A 164 -7.62 8.43 -5.56
C ALA A 164 -7.28 8.47 -7.06
N THR A 165 -6.02 8.21 -7.42
CA THR A 165 -5.57 8.07 -8.81
C THR A 165 -6.28 6.90 -9.49
N SER A 166 -6.37 5.77 -8.80
CA SER A 166 -7.08 4.58 -9.27
C SER A 166 -8.54 4.87 -9.60
N LEU A 167 -9.28 5.49 -8.67
CA LEU A 167 -10.67 5.89 -8.89
C LEU A 167 -10.81 6.85 -10.08
N SER A 168 -9.90 7.82 -10.19
CA SER A 168 -9.96 8.83 -11.26
C SER A 168 -9.75 8.21 -12.64
N LEU A 169 -8.84 7.23 -12.76
CA LEU A 169 -8.65 6.49 -14.01
C LEU A 169 -9.83 5.56 -14.31
N ASP A 170 -10.31 4.82 -13.32
CA ASP A 170 -11.40 3.85 -13.50
C ASP A 170 -12.70 4.53 -13.97
N SER A 171 -12.99 5.73 -13.47
CA SER A 171 -14.17 6.51 -13.85
C SER A 171 -14.24 6.93 -15.33
N ILE A 172 -13.13 6.80 -16.06
CA ILE A 172 -13.04 7.11 -17.49
C ILE A 172 -12.65 5.91 -18.36
N SER A 173 -12.23 4.79 -17.75
CA SER A 173 -11.92 3.55 -18.44
C SER A 173 -13.22 2.86 -18.89
N LYS A 174 -13.33 2.55 -20.18
CA LYS A 174 -14.43 1.76 -20.75
C LYS A 174 -14.09 0.28 -20.77
#